data_AF-A0A090WJY6-F1
#
_entry.id   AF-A0A090WJY6-F1
#
_cell.length_a   1.000
_cell.length_b   1.000
_cell.length_c   1.000
_cell.angle_alpha   90.00
_cell.angle_beta   90.00
_cell.angle_gamma   90.00
#
_symmetry.space_group_name_H-M   'P 1'
#
loop_
_entity.id
_entity.type
_entity.pdbx_description
1 polymer ?
#
loop_
_entity_poly.entity_id
_entity_poly.type
_entity_poly.pdbx_seq_one_letter_code
_entity_poly.pdbx_strand_id
1 'polypeptide(L)'
;MNSQVYFENIRERIIETLDKCEFDLQIAVAWFTDTKLLSKVEDLSRKGVKVKIIIYDDHINQKNSLKSYITMGLKFFFPKS
;
A
#
# COMPACT_ATOMS: atom_id res chain seq x y z
N MET A 1 -9.74 -17.01 -5.65
CA MET A 1 -8.56 -16.13 -5.80
C MET A 1 -7.37 -17.01 -6.12
N ASN A 2 -6.69 -16.79 -7.24
CA ASN A 2 -5.41 -17.45 -7.52
C ASN A 2 -4.29 -16.57 -6.93
N SER A 3 -3.53 -17.12 -5.98
CA SER A 3 -2.37 -16.43 -5.42
C SER A 3 -1.15 -16.76 -6.25
N GLN A 4 -0.50 -15.75 -6.81
CA GLN A 4 0.79 -15.90 -7.50
C GLN A 4 1.90 -15.55 -6.53
N VAL A 5 2.88 -16.45 -6.40
CA VAL A 5 4.05 -16.25 -5.53
C VAL A 5 5.25 -15.90 -6.39
N TYR A 6 5.97 -14.87 -5.97
CA TYR A 6 7.16 -14.37 -6.66
C TYR A 6 8.31 -14.22 -5.66
N PHE A 7 9.51 -14.58 -6.10
CA PHE A 7 10.74 -14.46 -5.29
C PHE A 7 11.80 -13.53 -5.93
N GLU A 8 11.54 -13.06 -7.15
CA GLU A 8 12.42 -12.17 -7.92
C GLU A 8 11.60 -11.06 -8.60
N ASN A 9 12.22 -9.90 -8.80
CA ASN A 9 11.62 -8.73 -9.48
C ASN A 9 10.24 -8.34 -8.89
N ILE A 10 10.08 -8.52 -7.59
CA ILE A 10 8.79 -8.34 -6.89
C ILE A 10 8.33 -6.89 -7.00
N ARG A 11 9.26 -5.92 -6.88
CA ARG A 11 8.94 -4.49 -6.98
C ARG A 11 8.37 -4.15 -8.34
N GLU A 12 9.03 -4.58 -9.42
CA GLU A 12 8.63 -4.28 -10.79
C GLU A 12 7.24 -4.85 -11.08
N ARG A 13 6.97 -6.09 -10.64
CA ARG A 13 5.65 -6.72 -10.76
C ARG A 13 4.57 -5.97 -9.97
N ILE A 14 4.88 -5.48 -8.77
CA ILE A 14 3.94 -4.65 -8.00
C ILE A 14 3.63 -3.37 -8.79
N ILE A 15 4.65 -2.69 -9.34
CA ILE A 15 4.45 -1.46 -10.13
C ILE A 15 3.56 -1.74 -11.35
N GLU A 16 3.84 -2.81 -12.11
CA GLU A 16 3.01 -3.22 -13.25
C GLU A 16 1.56 -3.53 -12.86
N THR A 17 1.36 -4.04 -11.65
CA THR A 17 0.02 -4.32 -11.10
C THR A 17 -0.69 -3.02 -10.70
N LEU A 18 0.03 -2.09 -10.06
CA LEU A 18 -0.45 -0.76 -9.73
C LEU A 18 -0.83 0.04 -10.98
N ASP A 19 -0.06 -0.09 -12.05
CA ASP A 19 -0.33 0.58 -13.34
C ASP A 19 -1.65 0.15 -13.99
N LYS A 20 -2.15 -1.04 -13.67
CA LYS A 20 -3.43 -1.57 -14.17
C LYS A 20 -4.62 -1.21 -13.26
N CYS A 21 -4.38 -0.54 -12.13
CA CYS A 21 -5.43 -0.22 -11.17
C CYS A 21 -6.23 1.03 -11.61
N GLU A 22 -7.54 0.88 -11.79
CA GLU A 22 -8.41 1.96 -12.26
C GLU A 22 -9.34 2.53 -11.19
N PHE A 23 -9.74 1.75 -10.16
CA PHE A 23 -10.84 2.13 -9.26
C PHE A 23 -10.59 1.95 -7.76
N ASP A 24 -10.16 0.76 -7.31
CA ASP A 24 -9.95 0.45 -5.88
C ASP A 24 -8.61 -0.30 -5.72
N LEU A 25 -7.78 0.20 -4.81
CA LEU A 25 -6.48 -0.36 -4.46
C LEU A 25 -6.47 -0.71 -2.97
N GLN A 26 -6.20 -1.97 -2.66
CA GLN A 26 -6.11 -2.47 -1.28
C GLN A 26 -4.72 -3.06 -1.06
N ILE A 27 -4.01 -2.55 -0.07
CA ILE A 27 -2.67 -3.01 0.30
C ILE A 27 -2.70 -3.45 1.76
N ALA A 28 -2.17 -4.64 2.06
CA ALA A 28 -1.96 -5.13 3.41
C ALA A 28 -0.51 -5.61 3.54
N VAL A 29 0.31 -4.92 4.33
CA VAL A 29 1.75 -5.22 4.44
C VAL A 29 2.30 -4.81 5.80
N ALA A 30 3.25 -5.56 6.36
CA ALA A 30 3.84 -5.22 7.66
C ALA A 30 4.59 -3.87 7.63
N TRP A 31 5.51 -3.70 6.68
CA TRP A 31 6.30 -2.49 6.51
C TRP A 31 6.15 -1.93 5.11
N PHE A 32 5.72 -0.67 5.01
CA PHE A 32 5.53 -0.01 3.73
C PHE A 32 6.55 1.12 3.56
N THR A 33 7.77 0.74 3.18
CA THR A 33 8.94 1.64 3.23
C THR A 33 9.54 1.98 1.87
N ASP A 34 9.14 1.30 0.80
CA ASP A 34 9.66 1.54 -0.55
C ASP A 34 9.08 2.84 -1.13
N THR A 35 9.93 3.85 -1.29
CA THR A 35 9.54 5.19 -1.76
C THR A 35 9.00 5.20 -3.19
N LYS A 36 9.45 4.28 -4.04
CA LYS A 36 8.97 4.16 -5.42
C LYS A 36 7.54 3.61 -5.44
N LEU A 37 7.24 2.63 -4.59
CA LEU A 37 5.88 2.13 -4.41
C LEU A 37 4.96 3.20 -3.81
N LEU A 38 5.43 3.93 -2.80
CA LEU A 38 4.68 5.03 -2.18
C LEU A 38 4.30 6.10 -3.21
N SER A 39 5.27 6.61 -3.97
CA SER A 39 5.02 7.60 -5.03
C SER A 39 3.98 7.10 -6.04
N LYS A 40 4.03 5.81 -6.40
CA LYS A 40 3.07 5.23 -7.34
C LYS A 40 1.65 5.18 -6.77
N VAL A 41 1.53 4.81 -5.50
CA VAL A 41 0.24 4.79 -4.81
C VAL A 41 -0.33 6.19 -4.67
N GLU A 42 0.50 7.20 -4.39
CA GLU A 42 0.08 8.60 -4.40
C GLU A 42 -0.43 9.04 -5.78
N ASP A 43 0.27 8.68 -6.86
CA ASP A 43 -0.16 9.00 -8.22
C ASP A 43 -1.54 8.42 -8.54
N LEU A 44 -1.80 7.19 -8.10
CA LEU A 44 -3.12 6.56 -8.25
C LEU A 44 -4.18 7.29 -7.44
N SER A 45 -3.87 7.66 -6.19
CA SER A 45 -4.77 8.48 -5.37
C SER A 45 -5.09 9.82 -6.04
N ARG A 46 -4.09 10.50 -6.61
CA ARG A 46 -4.28 11.75 -7.37
C ARG A 46 -5.13 11.57 -8.63
N LYS A 47 -5.10 10.38 -9.24
CA LYS A 47 -5.96 10.00 -10.39
C LYS A 47 -7.40 9.64 -9.99
N GLY A 48 -7.73 9.63 -8.70
CA GLY A 48 -9.06 9.31 -8.20
C GLY A 48 -9.29 7.84 -7.84
N VAL A 49 -8.24 7.01 -7.86
CA VAL A 49 -8.30 5.62 -7.36
C VAL A 49 -8.52 5.64 -5.85
N LYS A 50 -9.45 4.82 -5.37
CA LYS A 50 -9.71 4.66 -3.93
C LYS A 50 -8.64 3.78 -3.31
N VAL A 51 -7.70 4.39 -2.60
CA VAL A 51 -6.59 3.69 -1.96
C VAL A 51 -6.90 3.38 -0.50
N LYS A 52 -6.70 2.12 -0.10
CA LYS A 52 -6.77 1.64 1.30
C LYS A 52 -5.51 0.85 1.62
N ILE A 53 -4.82 1.22 2.69
CA ILE A 53 -3.58 0.59 3.10
C ILE A 53 -3.70 0.17 4.56
N ILE A 54 -3.43 -1.09 4.85
CA ILE A 54 -3.34 -1.66 6.19
C ILE A 54 -1.87 -1.98 6.42
N ILE A 55 -1.29 -1.39 7.47
CA ILE A 55 0.09 -1.66 7.88
C ILE A 55 0.16 -2.14 9.33
N TYR A 56 1.21 -2.87 9.66
CA TYR A 56 1.48 -3.23 11.04
C TYR A 56 1.96 -1.99 11.83
N ASP A 57 1.45 -1.78 13.04
CA ASP A 57 1.83 -0.64 13.88
C ASP A 57 3.22 -0.88 14.49
N ASP A 58 4.24 -0.53 13.71
CA ASP A 58 5.65 -0.74 14.01
C ASP A 58 6.41 0.58 13.93
N HIS A 59 7.41 0.75 14.79
CA HIS A 59 8.29 1.93 14.81
C HIS A 59 8.96 2.21 13.45
N ILE A 60 9.16 1.19 12.61
CA ILE A 60 9.68 1.36 11.24
C ILE A 60 8.74 2.21 10.39
N ASN A 61 7.43 2.02 10.50
CA ASN A 61 6.43 2.79 9.77
C ASN A 61 6.31 4.23 10.28
N GLN A 62 6.68 4.50 11.54
CA GLN A 62 6.64 5.84 12.13
C GLN A 62 7.76 6.75 11.63
N LYS A 63 8.90 6.18 11.21
CA LYS A 63 10.07 6.93 10.71
C LYS A 63 9.89 7.48 9.29
N ASN A 64 9.10 6.81 8.46
CA ASN A 64 8.95 7.16 7.04
C ASN A 64 7.89 8.23 6.75
N SER A 65 7.52 9.04 7.75
CA SER A 65 6.49 10.07 7.62
C SER A 65 5.16 9.53 7.08
N LEU A 66 4.86 8.24 7.30
CA LEU A 66 3.61 7.62 6.83
C LEU A 66 2.36 8.31 7.41
N LYS A 67 2.54 9.10 8.49
CA LYS A 67 1.54 9.98 9.09
C LYS A 67 0.84 10.92 8.11
N SER A 68 1.52 11.41 7.05
CA SER A 68 0.88 12.30 6.05
C SER A 68 -0.03 11.58 5.06
N TYR A 69 0.08 10.25 4.92
CA TYR A 69 -0.74 9.44 4.01
C TYR A 69 -1.99 8.84 4.69
N ILE A 70 -2.19 9.13 5.98
CA ILE A 70 -3.32 8.67 6.81
C ILE A 70 -4.56 9.57 6.60
N THR A 71 -4.86 9.94 5.36
CA THR A 71 -6.05 10.75 5.05
C THR A 71 -6.75 10.20 3.82
N MET A 72 -7.42 9.05 3.98
CA MET A 72 -8.69 8.72 3.32
C MET A 72 -9.24 7.41 3.89
N GLY A 73 -10.23 7.51 4.78
CA GLY A 73 -11.19 6.43 5.07
C GLY A 73 -10.67 5.21 5.85
N LEU A 74 -9.71 5.36 6.75
CA LEU A 74 -9.21 4.26 7.58
C LEU A 74 -10.19 3.92 8.71
N LYS A 75 -10.92 2.81 8.56
CA LYS A 75 -11.40 2.04 9.72
C LYS A 75 -10.26 1.11 10.14
N PHE A 76 -9.59 1.45 11.23
CA PHE A 76 -8.64 0.57 11.90
C PHE A 76 -9.42 -0.66 12.39
N PHE A 77 -9.16 -1.84 11.81
CA PHE A 77 -9.64 -3.10 12.38
C PHE A 77 -8.43 -3.76 13.05
N PHE A 78 -8.38 -3.65 14.37
CA PHE A 78 -7.45 -4.43 15.19
C PHE A 78 -8.07 -5.82 15.34
N PRO A 79 -7.50 -6.90 14.76
CA PRO A 79 -7.82 -8.23 15.24
C PRO A 79 -7.34 -8.28 16.70
N LYS A 80 -8.28 -8.37 17.65
CA LYS A 80 -7.93 -8.63 19.05
C LYS A 80 -7.16 -9.94 19.11
N SER A 81 -6.05 -9.89 19.86
CA SER A 81 -5.19 -11.01 20.22
C SER A 81 -5.96 -12.22 20.71
#